data_AF-A0AA39I4K0-F1
#
_entry.id   AF-A0AA39I4K0-F1
#
_cell.length_a   1.000
_cell.length_b   1.000
_cell.length_c   1.000
_cell.angle_alpha   90.00
_cell.angle_beta   90.00
_cell.angle_gamma   90.00
#
_symmetry.space_group_name_H-M   'P 1'
#
loop_
_entity.id
_entity.type
_entity.pdbx_description
1 polymer ?
#
loop_
_entity_poly.entity_id
_entity_poly.type
_entity_poly.pdbx_seq_one_letter_code
_entity_poly.pdbx_strand_id
1 'polypeptide(L)'
;MGLRLDYLGVCAVMSFLLTLPLAACRNAGVGSSSVRVAANLARQQQSALPFSSSSLTHINLRRRREVLVRDAMFRRSKHSRTTTTSTMAEYKVVERGTLYSLDYRCFIQGPNGLVNPWHDIPLFADQDKKIYNMIVEIPRWSNAKMEMATKEPMAPIKQDEKKGKPRFVHNIFPHRGYIWNYGALPQTWEDPNHTDKNTKAKGDNDPIDVIEIGSKIHARGSVVPVKIVGTIALLDEGETDWKLVAITSTDPEADNVNSIEDVNKIFPGLLAATREWFRTYKVPAGKPFNQFAFNGEYQNAEFAHNVINETHDFWKQLIKEEKPELNTETHVAGATHAADDGKWAKIVEEMPAKGEPAALPSDVDASHFILDPRQ
;
A
#
# COMPACT_ATOMS: atom_id res chain seq x y z
N MET A 1 -29.01 -3.31 -71.67
CA MET A 1 -28.98 -4.13 -70.44
C MET A 1 -28.23 -3.30 -69.40
N GLY A 2 -28.78 -2.85 -68.28
CA GLY A 2 -29.99 -3.26 -67.56
C GLY A 2 -29.59 -4.05 -66.30
N LEU A 3 -30.04 -3.75 -65.08
CA LEU A 3 -31.02 -2.75 -64.60
C LEU A 3 -30.66 -2.28 -63.16
N ARG A 4 -31.22 -1.16 -62.70
CA ARG A 4 -31.24 -0.80 -61.26
C ARG A 4 -32.27 -1.65 -60.51
N LEU A 5 -32.16 -1.74 -59.18
CA LEU A 5 -33.30 -1.56 -58.28
C LEU A 5 -32.85 -1.28 -56.83
N ASP A 6 -33.22 -0.11 -56.32
CA ASP A 6 -33.26 0.20 -54.89
C ASP A 6 -34.58 -0.32 -54.29
N TYR A 7 -34.64 -0.58 -52.97
CA TYR A 7 -35.93 -0.73 -52.28
C TYR A 7 -35.88 -0.21 -50.84
N LEU A 8 -36.79 0.73 -50.52
CA LEU A 8 -37.12 1.11 -49.14
C LEU A 8 -38.18 0.15 -48.59
N GLY A 9 -38.18 -0.05 -47.27
CA GLY A 9 -39.25 -0.76 -46.55
C GLY A 9 -39.50 -0.14 -45.18
N VAL A 10 -40.63 0.54 -45.01
CA VAL A 10 -41.06 1.15 -43.74
C VAL A 10 -42.39 0.54 -43.32
N CYS A 11 -42.42 -0.05 -42.12
CA CYS A 11 -43.58 -0.20 -41.23
C CYS A 11 -43.12 -0.93 -39.96
N ALA A 12 -43.71 -0.85 -38.77
CA ALA A 12 -44.53 0.14 -38.05
C ALA A 12 -45.33 -0.65 -36.99
N VAL A 13 -45.22 -0.25 -35.71
CA VAL A 13 -46.22 -0.42 -34.64
C VAL A 13 -46.77 -1.84 -34.37
N MET A 14 -46.45 -2.40 -33.19
CA MET A 14 -47.50 -2.67 -32.21
C MET A 14 -46.98 -2.74 -30.77
N SER A 15 -47.60 -1.96 -29.88
CA SER A 15 -47.51 -2.12 -28.43
C SER A 15 -48.66 -3.01 -27.95
N PHE A 16 -48.43 -3.86 -26.95
CA PHE A 16 -49.53 -4.51 -26.21
C PHE A 16 -49.37 -4.31 -24.71
N LEU A 17 -50.27 -3.50 -24.15
CA LEU A 17 -50.57 -3.48 -22.72
C LEU A 17 -51.56 -4.60 -22.42
N LEU A 18 -51.32 -5.36 -21.34
CA LEU A 18 -52.33 -6.18 -20.69
C LEU A 18 -52.22 -5.98 -19.17
N THR A 19 -53.36 -5.73 -18.54
CA THR A 19 -53.50 -5.36 -17.12
C THR A 19 -54.74 -6.03 -16.54
N LEU A 20 -54.83 -6.05 -15.20
CA LEU A 20 -55.99 -6.47 -14.39
C LEU A 20 -56.16 -8.02 -14.28
N PRO A 21 -56.99 -8.52 -13.34
CA PRO A 21 -56.77 -8.35 -11.89
C PRO A 21 -57.12 -9.62 -11.07
N LEU A 22 -56.82 -9.63 -9.76
CA LEU A 22 -57.80 -9.83 -8.66
C LEU A 22 -57.10 -9.93 -7.29
N ALA A 23 -57.89 -9.89 -6.21
CA ALA A 23 -57.42 -9.86 -4.82
C ALA A 23 -58.31 -10.72 -3.90
N ALA A 24 -57.79 -11.15 -2.73
CA ALA A 24 -58.58 -11.37 -1.52
C ALA A 24 -57.74 -11.53 -0.23
N CYS A 25 -58.27 -11.01 0.89
CA CYS A 25 -58.19 -11.45 2.30
C CYS A 25 -56.93 -12.18 2.84
N ARG A 26 -56.22 -11.62 3.84
CA ARG A 26 -56.55 -11.53 5.29
C ARG A 26 -56.56 -12.87 6.06
N ASN A 27 -55.65 -13.06 7.01
CA ASN A 27 -55.95 -13.01 8.46
C ASN A 27 -54.71 -13.04 9.38
N ALA A 28 -54.97 -12.95 10.70
CA ALA A 28 -54.09 -12.97 11.89
C ALA A 28 -52.78 -13.81 11.86
N GLY A 29 -51.79 -13.58 12.72
CA GLY A 29 -51.70 -12.72 13.92
C GLY A 29 -51.38 -13.53 15.20
N VAL A 30 -50.78 -12.89 16.23
CA VAL A 30 -50.18 -13.54 17.44
C VAL A 30 -48.89 -14.33 17.11
N GLY A 31 -47.85 -14.40 17.96
CA GLY A 31 -47.56 -13.73 19.24
C GLY A 31 -46.24 -14.26 19.83
N SER A 32 -45.74 -13.63 20.90
CA SER A 32 -44.43 -13.95 21.49
C SER A 32 -44.47 -15.01 22.59
N SER A 33 -43.35 -15.72 22.83
CA SER A 33 -42.90 -16.13 24.16
C SER A 33 -41.47 -16.69 24.12
N SER A 34 -40.74 -16.53 25.25
CA SER A 34 -39.37 -17.03 25.43
C SER A 34 -39.33 -18.19 26.42
N VAL A 35 -38.47 -19.19 26.20
CA VAL A 35 -38.07 -20.17 27.23
C VAL A 35 -36.55 -20.40 27.13
N ARG A 36 -35.89 -20.68 28.26
CA ARG A 36 -34.44 -20.93 28.42
C ARG A 36 -34.20 -22.41 28.84
N VAL A 37 -32.92 -22.78 28.97
CA VAL A 37 -32.40 -23.99 29.69
C VAL A 37 -32.60 -25.27 28.85
N ALA A 38 -31.70 -26.27 28.82
CA ALA A 38 -30.55 -26.59 29.70
C ALA A 38 -29.24 -26.88 28.95
N ALA A 39 -28.13 -26.85 29.69
CA ALA A 39 -26.87 -27.50 29.32
C ALA A 39 -26.65 -28.75 30.19
N ASN A 40 -26.02 -29.78 29.63
CA ASN A 40 -25.58 -31.04 30.26
C ASN A 40 -24.59 -31.71 29.28
N LEU A 41 -23.57 -32.49 29.68
CA LEU A 41 -23.04 -32.77 31.01
C LEU A 41 -21.57 -33.20 30.86
N ALA A 42 -20.68 -32.77 31.75
CA ALA A 42 -19.31 -33.29 31.84
C ALA A 42 -19.16 -34.14 33.12
N ARG A 43 -18.40 -35.24 33.06
CA ARG A 43 -17.98 -35.95 34.27
C ARG A 43 -16.59 -36.57 34.14
N GLN A 44 -15.86 -36.54 35.25
CA GLN A 44 -14.49 -37.02 35.40
C GLN A 44 -14.48 -38.51 35.80
N GLN A 45 -13.30 -39.14 35.71
CA GLN A 45 -12.81 -39.87 36.88
C GLN A 45 -11.27 -39.77 36.99
N GLN A 46 -10.75 -40.12 38.17
CA GLN A 46 -9.38 -39.89 38.61
C GLN A 46 -8.65 -41.21 38.89
N SER A 47 -7.31 -41.20 38.90
CA SER A 47 -6.48 -42.01 39.81
C SER A 47 -5.13 -41.32 40.01
N ALA A 48 -4.31 -41.76 40.98
CA ALA A 48 -3.18 -40.98 41.48
C ALA A 48 -1.90 -41.80 41.79
N LEU A 49 -0.76 -41.10 41.75
CA LEU A 49 0.45 -41.13 42.60
C LEU A 49 0.59 -42.26 43.67
N PRO A 50 1.83 -42.73 44.04
CA PRO A 50 2.84 -41.82 44.66
C PRO A 50 4.36 -42.21 44.73
N PHE A 51 5.15 -41.29 45.31
CA PHE A 51 6.51 -41.43 45.94
C PHE A 51 7.72 -41.80 45.03
N SER A 52 9.01 -41.54 45.36
CA SER A 52 9.65 -41.01 46.61
C SER A 52 10.85 -40.03 46.40
N SER A 53 11.59 -39.74 47.49
CA SER A 53 12.75 -38.82 47.69
C SER A 53 14.13 -39.37 47.20
N SER A 54 15.34 -38.80 47.41
CA SER A 54 15.87 -37.75 48.36
C SER A 54 17.31 -37.25 48.02
N SER A 55 17.71 -36.09 48.59
CA SER A 55 19.09 -35.60 48.93
C SER A 55 20.10 -35.25 47.78
N LEU A 56 21.07 -34.30 47.85
CA LEU A 56 21.92 -33.65 48.91
C LEU A 56 23.12 -34.52 49.38
N THR A 57 24.41 -34.12 49.45
CA THR A 57 25.25 -32.92 49.07
C THR A 57 26.67 -33.41 48.59
N HIS A 58 27.90 -32.82 48.71
CA HIS A 58 28.49 -31.61 49.33
C HIS A 58 29.97 -31.30 48.89
N ILE A 59 30.43 -30.05 49.15
CA ILE A 59 31.80 -29.59 49.55
C ILE A 59 33.04 -29.65 48.60
N ASN A 60 33.55 -28.44 48.30
CA ASN A 60 34.93 -27.91 48.18
C ASN A 60 36.18 -28.81 47.94
N LEU A 61 37.15 -28.25 47.19
CA LEU A 61 38.45 -27.85 47.76
C LEU A 61 39.21 -26.78 46.94
N ARG A 62 40.11 -26.02 47.60
CA ARG A 62 40.92 -24.93 47.02
C ARG A 62 42.34 -25.42 46.64
N ARG A 63 42.97 -24.79 45.65
CA ARG A 63 44.43 -24.53 45.67
C ARG A 63 44.80 -23.21 44.97
N ARG A 64 45.70 -22.44 45.57
CA ARG A 64 46.34 -21.25 44.97
C ARG A 64 47.63 -21.67 44.25
N ARG A 65 48.01 -20.90 43.23
CA ARG A 65 49.40 -20.58 42.89
C ARG A 65 49.47 -19.16 42.31
N GLU A 66 50.67 -18.61 42.18
CA GLU A 66 50.92 -17.17 42.23
C GLU A 66 51.60 -16.59 40.97
N VAL A 67 51.47 -15.26 40.84
CA VAL A 67 52.38 -14.33 40.14
C VAL A 67 52.58 -14.55 38.63
N LEU A 68 52.03 -13.62 37.84
CA LEU A 68 52.87 -12.63 37.12
C LEU A 68 52.05 -11.40 36.70
N VAL A 69 52.58 -10.20 36.97
CA VAL A 69 52.03 -8.92 36.51
C VAL A 69 52.73 -8.51 35.21
N ARG A 70 51.95 -8.09 34.21
CA ARG A 70 52.43 -7.27 33.10
C ARG A 70 51.36 -6.25 32.72
N ASP A 71 51.80 -5.01 32.49
CA ASP A 71 50.92 -3.89 32.15
C ASP A 71 50.29 -4.02 30.76
N ALA A 72 49.04 -3.60 30.66
CA ALA A 72 48.41 -3.20 29.41
C ALA A 72 47.56 -1.95 29.68
N MET A 73 47.89 -0.82 29.03
CA MET A 73 47.25 0.47 29.28
C MET A 73 45.80 0.51 28.81
N PHE A 74 44.85 0.14 29.67
CA PHE A 74 43.43 0.27 29.36
C PHE A 74 42.98 1.74 29.43
N ARG A 75 43.19 2.49 28.35
CA ARG A 75 42.65 3.86 28.19
C ARG A 75 41.14 3.81 28.39
N ARG A 76 40.67 4.45 29.47
CA ARG A 76 39.27 4.46 29.90
C ARG A 76 38.41 5.36 28.98
N SER A 77 38.20 4.91 27.75
CA SER A 77 37.31 5.57 26.79
C SER A 77 35.90 5.64 27.40
N LYS A 78 35.42 6.86 27.63
CA LYS A 78 34.01 7.10 27.93
C LYS A 78 33.22 6.90 26.63
N HIS A 79 32.91 5.65 26.30
CA HIS A 79 31.82 5.38 25.38
C HIS A 79 30.52 5.85 26.03
N SER A 80 30.17 7.11 25.77
CA SER A 80 28.80 7.57 25.92
C SER A 80 27.95 6.71 25.00
N ARG A 81 27.20 5.76 25.57
CA ARG A 81 26.07 5.16 24.87
C ARG A 81 25.01 6.25 24.75
N THR A 82 25.12 7.06 23.70
CA THR A 82 23.97 7.73 23.11
C THR A 82 23.02 6.64 22.64
N THR A 83 22.13 6.22 23.55
CA THR A 83 20.89 5.56 23.15
C THR A 83 20.08 6.59 22.38
N THR A 84 20.27 6.60 21.06
CA THR A 84 19.31 7.17 20.12
C THR A 84 18.03 6.36 20.26
N THR A 85 17.22 6.71 21.26
CA THR A 85 15.79 6.42 21.26
C THR A 85 15.25 7.03 19.97
N SER A 86 14.94 6.18 18.98
CA SER A 86 14.31 6.63 17.74
C SER A 86 12.93 7.16 18.12
N THR A 87 12.85 8.48 18.30
CA THR A 87 11.60 9.20 18.31
C THR A 87 11.06 9.12 16.88
N MET A 88 10.16 8.16 16.65
CA MET A 88 9.43 8.02 15.39
C MET A 88 9.01 9.41 14.90
N ALA A 89 9.51 9.80 13.73
CA ALA A 89 9.30 11.15 13.21
C ALA A 89 7.79 11.40 13.04
N GLU A 90 7.28 12.42 13.74
CA GLU A 90 5.85 12.71 13.76
C GLU A 90 5.45 13.47 12.49
N TYR A 91 5.12 12.72 11.44
CA TYR A 91 4.57 13.28 10.20
C TYR A 91 3.08 13.60 10.34
N LYS A 92 2.68 14.76 9.83
CA LYS A 92 1.31 15.30 9.89
C LYS A 92 0.83 15.68 8.50
N VAL A 93 -0.45 15.50 8.24
CA VAL A 93 -1.08 15.85 6.96
C VAL A 93 -1.61 17.27 7.00
N VAL A 94 -1.30 18.06 5.96
CA VAL A 94 -1.82 19.41 5.75
C VAL A 94 -2.65 19.41 4.47
N GLU A 95 -3.97 19.36 4.62
CA GLU A 95 -4.90 19.33 3.49
C GLU A 95 -5.24 20.74 2.98
N ARG A 96 -5.42 20.85 1.66
CA ARG A 96 -5.88 22.02 0.92
C ARG A 96 -6.85 21.61 -0.18
N GLY A 97 -7.68 22.54 -0.62
CA GLY A 97 -8.72 22.31 -1.61
C GLY A 97 -9.83 21.38 -1.12
N THR A 98 -10.63 20.91 -2.07
CA THR A 98 -11.84 20.12 -1.85
C THR A 98 -11.60 18.66 -2.22
N LEU A 99 -11.71 17.74 -1.26
CA LEU A 99 -11.52 16.30 -1.52
C LEU A 99 -12.51 15.83 -2.60
N TYR A 100 -12.02 15.01 -3.54
CA TYR A 100 -12.75 14.57 -4.74
C TYR A 100 -12.94 15.64 -5.84
N SER A 101 -12.19 16.74 -5.81
CA SER A 101 -11.93 17.61 -6.97
C SER A 101 -10.43 17.88 -7.20
N LEU A 102 -10.10 18.44 -8.37
CA LEU A 102 -8.72 18.54 -8.89
C LEU A 102 -7.84 19.57 -8.16
N ASP A 103 -8.43 20.41 -7.32
CA ASP A 103 -7.77 21.37 -6.43
C ASP A 103 -7.28 20.73 -5.12
N TYR A 104 -7.72 19.51 -4.77
CA TYR A 104 -7.28 18.82 -3.56
C TYR A 104 -5.77 18.58 -3.55
N ARG A 105 -5.12 18.95 -2.44
CA ARG A 105 -3.72 18.60 -2.15
C ARG A 105 -3.57 18.18 -0.70
N CYS A 106 -2.84 17.09 -0.50
CA CYS A 106 -2.46 16.53 0.79
C CYS A 106 -0.94 16.66 0.91
N PHE A 107 -0.48 17.77 1.49
CA PHE A 107 0.93 17.99 1.83
C PHE A 107 1.29 17.23 3.11
N ILE A 108 2.57 16.92 3.30
CA ILE A 108 3.09 16.36 4.56
C ILE A 108 3.96 17.41 5.25
N GLN A 109 3.78 17.53 6.57
CA GLN A 109 4.63 18.29 7.47
C GLN A 109 5.41 17.29 8.34
N GLY A 110 6.75 17.37 8.30
CA GLY A 110 7.64 16.59 9.16
C GLY A 110 8.04 17.34 10.42
N PRO A 111 8.98 16.80 11.22
CA PRO A 111 9.43 17.42 12.48
C PRO A 111 9.99 18.84 12.36
N ASN A 112 10.49 19.23 11.18
CA ASN A 112 11.20 20.50 10.96
C ASN A 112 10.41 21.54 10.14
N GLY A 113 9.34 21.14 9.44
CA GLY A 113 8.69 21.99 8.43
C GLY A 113 7.84 21.19 7.45
N LEU A 114 7.44 21.83 6.34
CA LEU A 114 6.86 21.14 5.18
C LEU A 114 7.93 20.22 4.56
N VAL A 115 7.51 19.07 4.06
CA VAL A 115 8.43 18.08 3.44
C VAL A 115 7.91 17.65 2.08
N ASN A 116 8.83 17.49 1.12
CA ASN A 116 8.56 16.72 -0.08
C ASN A 116 8.46 15.24 0.33
N PRO A 117 7.29 14.59 0.26
CA PRO A 117 7.08 13.25 0.79
C PRO A 117 7.88 12.20 0.02
N TRP A 118 8.19 12.47 -1.26
CA TRP A 118 9.01 11.59 -2.08
C TRP A 118 10.50 11.71 -1.75
N HIS A 119 11.01 12.88 -1.39
CA HIS A 119 12.46 13.10 -1.27
C HIS A 119 12.97 13.28 0.17
N ASP A 120 12.23 13.97 1.02
CA ASP A 120 12.70 14.38 2.36
C ASP A 120 12.43 13.30 3.43
N ILE A 121 11.49 12.39 3.17
CA ILE A 121 11.22 11.23 4.03
C ILE A 121 12.31 10.17 3.75
N PRO A 122 13.07 9.70 4.75
CA PRO A 122 14.09 8.67 4.51
C PRO A 122 13.48 7.34 4.02
N LEU A 123 14.13 6.67 3.06
CA LEU A 123 13.73 5.34 2.59
C LEU A 123 13.55 4.33 3.75
N PHE A 124 14.49 4.35 4.70
CA PHE A 124 14.50 3.44 5.84
C PHE A 124 13.94 4.10 7.11
N ALA A 125 13.02 3.40 7.79
CA ALA A 125 12.64 3.68 9.18
C ALA A 125 13.61 3.00 10.16
N ASP A 126 14.13 1.82 9.80
CA ASP A 126 15.17 1.08 10.51
C ASP A 126 16.01 0.29 9.47
N GLN A 127 17.17 0.81 9.12
CA GLN A 127 18.00 0.23 8.05
C GLN A 127 18.60 -1.13 8.43
N ASP A 128 19.00 -1.31 9.69
CA ASP A 128 19.57 -2.57 10.20
C ASP A 128 18.55 -3.72 10.14
N LYS A 129 17.25 -3.42 10.35
CA LYS A 129 16.15 -4.38 10.25
C LYS A 129 15.47 -4.42 8.87
N LYS A 130 15.92 -3.61 7.90
CA LYS A 130 15.26 -3.39 6.60
C LYS A 130 13.76 -3.04 6.73
N ILE A 131 13.43 -2.18 7.68
CA ILE A 131 12.09 -1.58 7.78
C ILE A 131 12.11 -0.25 7.04
N TYR A 132 11.19 -0.08 6.11
CA TYR A 132 11.10 1.06 5.22
C TYR A 132 10.00 2.02 5.67
N ASN A 133 10.10 3.30 5.31
CA ASN A 133 8.92 4.18 5.37
C ASN A 133 8.10 3.98 4.10
N MET A 134 6.78 3.80 4.23
CA MET A 134 5.82 3.87 3.12
C MET A 134 4.98 5.13 3.28
N ILE A 135 4.72 5.84 2.18
CA ILE A 135 3.70 6.89 2.12
C ILE A 135 2.40 6.23 1.67
N VAL A 136 1.37 6.27 2.51
CA VAL A 136 0.04 5.77 2.15
C VAL A 136 -0.72 6.84 1.39
N GLU A 137 -1.08 6.57 0.14
CA GLU A 137 -1.79 7.49 -0.75
C GLU A 137 -3.28 7.15 -0.82
N ILE A 138 -3.59 5.85 -0.92
CA ILE A 138 -4.95 5.34 -1.10
C ILE A 138 -5.29 4.36 0.04
N PRO A 139 -6.17 4.75 0.97
CA PRO A 139 -6.70 3.86 2.02
C PRO A 139 -7.42 2.64 1.45
N ARG A 140 -7.32 1.50 2.13
CA ARG A 140 -8.06 0.29 1.75
C ARG A 140 -9.56 0.51 1.66
N TRP A 141 -10.16 -0.08 0.63
CA TRP A 141 -11.56 0.04 0.23
C TRP A 141 -12.00 1.47 -0.12
N SER A 142 -11.07 2.30 -0.61
CA SER A 142 -11.38 3.55 -1.30
C SER A 142 -11.08 3.47 -2.80
N ASN A 143 -11.72 4.35 -3.59
CA ASN A 143 -11.74 4.28 -5.05
C ASN A 143 -10.96 5.41 -5.74
N ALA A 144 -10.75 6.55 -5.10
CA ALA A 144 -10.02 7.67 -5.70
C ALA A 144 -8.55 7.26 -5.95
N LYS A 145 -8.06 7.34 -7.20
CA LYS A 145 -6.62 7.16 -7.46
C LYS A 145 -5.91 8.42 -6.98
N MET A 146 -5.22 8.31 -5.86
CA MET A 146 -4.42 9.35 -5.25
C MET A 146 -2.94 9.00 -5.42
N GLU A 147 -2.10 9.99 -5.67
CA GLU A 147 -0.68 9.84 -6.01
C GLU A 147 0.10 11.09 -5.57
N MET A 148 1.36 10.94 -5.19
CA MET A 148 2.30 12.05 -5.04
C MET A 148 2.47 12.76 -6.38
N ALA A 149 2.25 14.07 -6.41
CA ALA A 149 2.36 14.87 -7.62
C ALA A 149 3.83 15.11 -8.00
N THR A 150 4.50 14.12 -8.61
CA THR A 150 5.94 14.10 -8.93
C THR A 150 6.47 15.29 -9.76
N LYS A 151 5.59 16.13 -10.32
CA LYS A 151 5.93 17.36 -11.07
C LYS A 151 5.53 18.67 -10.38
N GLU A 152 4.96 18.62 -9.17
CA GLU A 152 4.55 19.79 -8.39
C GLU A 152 5.49 20.03 -7.19
N PRO A 153 5.73 21.28 -6.75
CA PRO A 153 6.56 21.57 -5.57
C PRO A 153 6.03 20.87 -4.32
N MET A 154 6.94 20.31 -3.51
CA MET A 154 6.63 19.44 -2.36
C MET A 154 5.93 18.11 -2.72
N ALA A 155 5.85 17.71 -3.99
CA ALA A 155 5.17 16.49 -4.48
C ALA A 155 3.90 16.06 -3.70
N PRO A 156 2.94 16.97 -3.41
CA PRO A 156 1.78 16.69 -2.58
C PRO A 156 0.91 15.57 -3.16
N ILE A 157 0.28 14.78 -2.29
CA ILE A 157 -0.65 13.75 -2.74
C ILE A 157 -1.90 14.44 -3.30
N LYS A 158 -2.23 14.16 -4.56
CA LYS A 158 -3.41 14.68 -5.28
C LYS A 158 -4.23 13.53 -5.85
N GLN A 159 -5.39 13.82 -6.43
CA GLN A 159 -6.13 12.84 -7.23
C GLN A 159 -5.71 12.92 -8.71
N ASP A 160 -5.45 11.75 -9.32
CA ASP A 160 -5.17 11.58 -10.76
C ASP A 160 -6.30 12.18 -11.62
N GLU A 161 -5.96 12.83 -12.73
CA GLU A 161 -6.93 13.40 -13.67
C GLU A 161 -7.11 12.54 -14.93
N LYS A 162 -8.35 12.14 -15.22
CA LYS A 162 -8.71 11.45 -16.46
C LYS A 162 -9.79 12.23 -17.21
N LYS A 163 -9.38 12.96 -18.27
CA LYS A 163 -10.23 13.76 -19.17
C LYS A 163 -10.93 14.94 -18.47
N GLY A 164 -10.18 15.80 -17.76
CA GLY A 164 -10.72 16.96 -17.05
C GLY A 164 -11.55 16.61 -15.81
N LYS A 165 -11.35 15.40 -15.24
CA LYS A 165 -12.12 14.88 -14.10
C LYS A 165 -11.24 14.07 -13.14
N PRO A 166 -11.49 14.12 -11.83
CA PRO A 166 -10.81 13.25 -10.86
C PRO A 166 -11.08 11.77 -11.15
N ARG A 167 -10.03 10.96 -11.16
CA ARG A 167 -10.07 9.54 -11.52
C ARG A 167 -10.45 8.67 -10.32
N PHE A 168 -11.42 7.79 -10.52
CA PHE A 168 -11.76 6.72 -9.60
C PHE A 168 -11.47 5.37 -10.26
N VAL A 169 -11.05 4.39 -9.46
CA VAL A 169 -10.89 2.99 -9.86
C VAL A 169 -12.19 2.25 -9.60
N HIS A 170 -12.59 1.45 -10.58
CA HIS A 170 -13.83 0.68 -10.58
C HIS A 170 -13.79 -0.45 -9.55
N ASN A 171 -14.95 -0.81 -8.97
CA ASN A 171 -15.06 -2.05 -8.21
C ASN A 171 -15.16 -3.21 -9.21
N ILE A 172 -14.26 -4.19 -9.12
CA ILE A 172 -14.30 -5.40 -9.94
C ILE A 172 -14.66 -6.55 -9.01
N PHE A 173 -15.83 -7.14 -9.22
CA PHE A 173 -16.39 -8.15 -8.32
C PHE A 173 -15.40 -9.31 -8.12
N PRO A 174 -15.07 -9.72 -6.87
CA PRO A 174 -15.73 -9.37 -5.59
C PRO A 174 -15.09 -8.19 -4.83
N HIS A 175 -14.18 -7.43 -5.44
CA HIS A 175 -13.37 -6.39 -4.80
C HIS A 175 -14.04 -5.01 -4.80
N ARG A 176 -13.91 -4.27 -3.69
CA ARG A 176 -14.32 -2.86 -3.55
C ARG A 176 -13.08 -1.97 -3.47
N GLY A 177 -12.95 -1.04 -4.43
CA GLY A 177 -11.80 -0.14 -4.55
C GLY A 177 -10.45 -0.89 -4.55
N TYR A 178 -9.43 -0.26 -3.95
CA TYR A 178 -8.16 -0.92 -3.64
C TYR A 178 -8.33 -1.88 -2.46
N ILE A 179 -7.85 -3.12 -2.57
CA ILE A 179 -7.96 -4.16 -1.53
C ILE A 179 -6.79 -4.13 -0.52
N TRP A 180 -5.95 -3.09 -0.60
CA TRP A 180 -4.74 -2.83 0.20
C TRP A 180 -4.80 -1.41 0.75
N ASN A 181 -3.97 -1.08 1.74
CA ASN A 181 -3.49 0.31 1.79
C ASN A 181 -2.39 0.42 0.71
N TYR A 182 -2.44 1.46 -0.09
CA TYR A 182 -1.61 1.59 -1.30
C TYR A 182 -0.89 2.93 -1.32
N GLY A 183 0.30 2.95 -1.92
CA GLY A 183 1.17 4.10 -2.13
C GLY A 183 2.61 3.63 -2.26
N ALA A 184 3.60 4.53 -2.20
CA ALA A 184 4.97 4.20 -2.59
C ALA A 184 6.01 4.29 -1.45
N LEU A 185 7.23 3.83 -1.72
CA LEU A 185 8.41 4.13 -0.91
C LEU A 185 9.03 5.48 -1.31
N PRO A 186 9.47 6.33 -0.36
CA PRO A 186 10.20 7.54 -0.69
C PRO A 186 11.61 7.20 -1.14
N GLN A 187 12.26 8.15 -1.80
CA GLN A 187 13.65 8.09 -2.24
C GLN A 187 13.93 6.93 -3.21
N THR A 188 12.93 6.51 -3.97
CA THR A 188 13.00 5.50 -5.05
C THR A 188 12.44 6.07 -6.34
N TRP A 189 12.88 5.59 -7.50
CA TRP A 189 12.37 6.01 -8.80
C TRP A 189 12.52 4.89 -9.84
N GLU A 190 11.47 4.64 -10.60
CA GLU A 190 11.46 3.72 -11.74
C GLU A 190 11.91 4.48 -13.01
N ASP A 191 13.23 4.65 -13.20
CA ASP A 191 13.80 5.45 -14.31
C ASP A 191 13.26 4.99 -15.68
N PRO A 192 12.57 5.87 -16.44
CA PRO A 192 12.03 5.55 -17.75
C PRO A 192 13.13 5.43 -18.83
N ASN A 193 14.39 5.75 -18.52
CA ASN A 193 15.54 5.56 -19.41
C ASN A 193 16.18 4.18 -19.24
N HIS A 194 16.18 3.64 -18.02
CA HIS A 194 16.50 2.24 -17.73
C HIS A 194 15.58 1.27 -18.50
N THR A 195 15.95 -0.01 -18.58
CA THR A 195 15.09 -1.07 -19.11
C THR A 195 15.38 -2.34 -18.33
N ASP A 196 14.41 -2.79 -17.52
CA ASP A 196 14.66 -3.88 -16.58
C ASP A 196 14.97 -5.20 -17.29
N LYS A 197 15.94 -5.91 -16.70
CA LYS A 197 16.46 -7.20 -17.16
C LYS A 197 15.44 -8.34 -17.10
N ASN A 198 14.35 -8.21 -16.35
CA ASN A 198 13.33 -9.25 -16.14
C ASN A 198 12.06 -8.95 -16.95
N THR A 199 11.51 -7.74 -16.84
CA THR A 199 10.30 -7.30 -17.55
C THR A 199 10.54 -7.03 -19.05
N LYS A 200 11.76 -6.60 -19.39
CA LYS A 200 12.14 -6.04 -20.71
C LYS A 200 11.45 -4.71 -21.05
N ALA A 201 10.92 -4.01 -20.05
CA ALA A 201 10.26 -2.71 -20.19
C ALA A 201 11.04 -1.59 -19.47
N LYS A 202 10.76 -0.34 -19.84
CA LYS A 202 11.25 0.89 -19.17
C LYS A 202 10.49 1.13 -17.85
N GLY A 203 11.06 1.82 -16.87
CA GLY A 203 10.31 2.24 -15.68
C GLY A 203 9.15 3.18 -16.01
N ASP A 204 8.14 3.24 -15.16
CA ASP A 204 6.93 4.07 -15.32
C ASP A 204 7.14 5.57 -14.97
N ASN A 205 8.35 5.94 -14.52
CA ASN A 205 8.79 7.28 -14.12
C ASN A 205 8.32 7.77 -12.74
N ASP A 206 7.66 6.93 -11.94
CA ASP A 206 7.15 7.28 -10.60
C ASP A 206 7.95 6.54 -9.48
N PRO A 207 7.62 6.72 -8.18
CA PRO A 207 8.30 6.04 -7.06
C PRO A 207 7.79 4.61 -6.87
N ILE A 208 8.63 3.67 -6.38
CA ILE A 208 8.28 2.25 -6.37
C ILE A 208 7.08 1.94 -5.46
N ASP A 209 6.11 1.22 -6.02
CA ASP A 209 4.79 1.03 -5.45
C ASP A 209 4.74 -0.08 -4.37
N VAL A 210 3.82 0.08 -3.41
CA VAL A 210 3.67 -0.78 -2.24
C VAL A 210 2.20 -1.14 -2.00
N ILE A 211 1.93 -2.43 -1.89
CA ILE A 211 0.70 -2.95 -1.29
C ILE A 211 0.94 -3.34 0.16
N GLU A 212 0.29 -2.63 1.08
CA GLU A 212 0.33 -2.89 2.51
C GLU A 212 -0.89 -3.73 2.93
N ILE A 213 -0.58 -4.90 3.49
CA ILE A 213 -1.54 -6.00 3.69
C ILE A 213 -2.13 -6.06 5.10
N GLY A 214 -1.69 -5.19 6.02
CA GLY A 214 -2.02 -5.24 7.44
C GLY A 214 -3.51 -4.99 7.76
N SER A 215 -3.93 -5.45 8.93
CA SER A 215 -5.32 -5.40 9.42
C SER A 215 -5.90 -3.99 9.52
N LYS A 216 -5.05 -2.98 9.76
CA LYS A 216 -5.44 -1.57 9.88
C LYS A 216 -5.73 -0.94 8.51
N ILE A 217 -6.72 -0.05 8.46
CA ILE A 217 -6.87 0.90 7.34
C ILE A 217 -6.09 2.15 7.70
N HIS A 218 -5.14 2.53 6.84
CA HIS A 218 -4.31 3.72 7.04
C HIS A 218 -4.90 4.93 6.31
N ALA A 219 -4.70 6.13 6.87
CA ALA A 219 -5.16 7.37 6.25
C ALA A 219 -4.21 7.79 5.12
N ARG A 220 -4.73 8.47 4.10
CA ARG A 220 -3.90 9.14 3.08
C ARG A 220 -2.95 10.14 3.74
N GLY A 221 -1.70 10.19 3.28
CA GLY A 221 -0.62 10.97 3.89
C GLY A 221 -0.06 10.35 5.17
N SER A 222 -0.45 9.13 5.57
CA SER A 222 0.24 8.42 6.65
C SER A 222 1.62 7.97 6.19
N VAL A 223 2.65 8.31 6.96
CA VAL A 223 3.99 7.71 6.81
C VAL A 223 4.10 6.56 7.80
N VAL A 224 4.37 5.34 7.32
CA VAL A 224 4.26 4.12 8.14
C VAL A 224 5.47 3.19 7.98
N PRO A 225 5.97 2.59 9.07
CA PRO A 225 7.08 1.64 9.00
C PRO A 225 6.59 0.28 8.48
N VAL A 226 7.15 -0.21 7.37
CA VAL A 226 6.77 -1.47 6.73
C VAL A 226 7.93 -2.44 6.58
N LYS A 227 7.64 -3.74 6.74
CA LYS A 227 8.52 -4.85 6.37
C LYS A 227 8.11 -5.36 4.99
N ILE A 228 9.05 -5.36 4.05
CA ILE A 228 8.86 -5.94 2.71
C ILE A 228 9.04 -7.44 2.80
N VAL A 229 8.13 -8.21 2.20
CA VAL A 229 8.15 -9.70 2.20
C VAL A 229 8.23 -10.32 0.80
N GLY A 230 8.04 -9.51 -0.25
CA GLY A 230 8.27 -9.87 -1.64
C GLY A 230 7.83 -8.78 -2.62
N THR A 231 7.70 -9.12 -3.90
CA THR A 231 7.23 -8.22 -4.96
C THR A 231 6.59 -8.98 -6.12
N ILE A 232 5.80 -8.30 -6.96
CA ILE A 232 5.33 -8.80 -8.24
C ILE A 232 5.56 -7.75 -9.34
N ALA A 233 6.14 -8.18 -10.46
CA ALA A 233 6.39 -7.34 -11.62
C ALA A 233 5.13 -7.23 -12.49
N LEU A 234 4.43 -6.10 -12.40
CA LEU A 234 3.38 -5.74 -13.35
C LEU A 234 4.03 -5.21 -14.64
N LEU A 235 3.35 -5.44 -15.76
CA LEU A 235 3.55 -4.70 -17.01
C LEU A 235 2.29 -3.87 -17.22
N ASP A 236 2.32 -2.61 -16.76
CA ASP A 236 1.20 -1.69 -16.90
C ASP A 236 1.30 -0.93 -18.23
N GLU A 237 0.39 -1.20 -19.15
CA GLU A 237 0.33 -0.65 -20.53
C GLU A 237 1.60 -0.77 -21.41
N GLY A 238 2.69 -1.36 -20.91
CA GLY A 238 3.97 -1.56 -21.60
C GLY A 238 5.18 -1.15 -20.77
N GLU A 239 4.98 -0.54 -19.60
CA GLU A 239 6.01 -0.07 -18.67
C GLU A 239 6.22 -1.09 -17.53
N THR A 240 7.42 -1.08 -16.95
CA THR A 240 7.80 -1.81 -15.74
C THR A 240 7.17 -1.11 -14.56
N ASP A 241 6.48 -1.90 -13.74
CA ASP A 241 5.77 -1.42 -12.57
C ASP A 241 5.91 -2.48 -11.45
N TRP A 242 6.76 -2.23 -10.45
CA TRP A 242 6.98 -3.17 -9.34
C TRP A 242 6.04 -2.91 -8.16
N LYS A 243 5.12 -3.85 -7.91
CA LYS A 243 4.24 -3.82 -6.73
C LYS A 243 4.86 -4.61 -5.57
N LEU A 244 5.53 -3.91 -4.65
CA LEU A 244 6.12 -4.49 -3.43
C LEU A 244 5.03 -4.99 -2.48
N VAL A 245 5.20 -6.20 -1.94
CA VAL A 245 4.31 -6.78 -0.92
C VAL A 245 4.87 -6.48 0.46
N ALA A 246 4.09 -5.79 1.29
CA ALA A 246 4.55 -5.28 2.57
C ALA A 246 3.51 -5.42 3.70
N ILE A 247 3.98 -5.46 4.95
CA ILE A 247 3.13 -5.38 6.14
C ILE A 247 3.69 -4.33 7.09
N THR A 248 2.84 -3.51 7.70
CA THR A 248 3.28 -2.55 8.72
C THR A 248 3.92 -3.27 9.91
N SER A 249 5.07 -2.79 10.39
CA SER A 249 5.82 -3.41 11.49
C SER A 249 5.15 -3.25 12.87
N THR A 250 3.90 -2.77 12.89
CA THR A 250 3.04 -2.61 14.06
C THR A 250 1.74 -3.43 13.96
N ASP A 251 1.56 -4.20 12.88
CA ASP A 251 0.41 -5.08 12.74
C ASP A 251 0.55 -6.34 13.64
N PRO A 252 -0.53 -6.88 14.24
CA PRO A 252 -0.46 -8.09 15.06
C PRO A 252 0.13 -9.32 14.37
N GLU A 253 -0.01 -9.44 13.04
CA GLU A 253 0.57 -10.56 12.27
C GLU A 253 1.97 -10.26 11.71
N ALA A 254 2.54 -9.07 11.98
CA ALA A 254 3.83 -8.67 11.42
C ALA A 254 4.96 -9.65 11.75
N ASP A 255 5.02 -10.19 12.98
CA ASP A 255 6.04 -11.18 13.37
C ASP A 255 5.84 -12.55 12.71
N ASN A 256 4.59 -12.90 12.34
CA ASN A 256 4.25 -14.16 11.69
C ASN A 256 4.50 -14.14 10.17
N VAL A 257 4.53 -12.96 9.55
CA VAL A 257 4.63 -12.79 8.10
C VAL A 257 6.03 -12.32 7.72
N ASN A 258 6.88 -13.24 7.25
CA ASN A 258 8.29 -12.97 6.92
C ASN A 258 8.64 -13.28 5.46
N SER A 259 7.74 -13.93 4.73
CA SER A 259 7.92 -14.28 3.31
C SER A 259 6.59 -14.31 2.54
N ILE A 260 6.66 -14.46 1.22
CA ILE A 260 5.50 -14.67 0.33
C ILE A 260 4.71 -15.94 0.71
N GLU A 261 5.41 -16.97 1.18
CA GLU A 261 4.83 -18.22 1.66
C GLU A 261 4.02 -18.00 2.94
N ASP A 262 4.51 -17.17 3.87
CA ASP A 262 3.74 -16.78 5.05
C ASP A 262 2.51 -15.95 4.68
N VAL A 263 2.59 -15.04 3.70
CA VAL A 263 1.41 -14.29 3.21
C VAL A 263 0.32 -15.25 2.71
N ASN A 264 0.68 -16.27 1.92
CA ASN A 264 -0.28 -17.29 1.47
C ASN A 264 -0.86 -18.16 2.61
N LYS A 265 -0.10 -18.34 3.69
CA LYS A 265 -0.47 -19.18 4.85
C LYS A 265 -1.36 -18.44 5.85
N ILE A 266 -1.05 -17.18 6.14
CA ILE A 266 -1.81 -16.33 7.08
C ILE A 266 -3.01 -15.68 6.38
N PHE A 267 -2.87 -15.31 5.10
CA PHE A 267 -3.91 -14.67 4.30
C PHE A 267 -4.22 -15.48 3.02
N PRO A 268 -4.83 -16.69 3.14
CA PRO A 268 -5.05 -17.58 2.01
C PRO A 268 -5.89 -16.93 0.90
N GLY A 269 -5.38 -16.99 -0.33
CA GLY A 269 -6.00 -16.40 -1.52
C GLY A 269 -5.68 -14.91 -1.75
N LEU A 270 -5.07 -14.22 -0.78
CA LEU A 270 -4.81 -12.78 -0.85
C LEU A 270 -3.90 -12.42 -2.04
N LEU A 271 -2.82 -13.16 -2.26
CA LEU A 271 -1.91 -12.96 -3.42
C LEU A 271 -2.55 -13.32 -4.77
N ALA A 272 -3.50 -14.25 -4.81
CA ALA A 272 -4.25 -14.54 -6.03
C ALA A 272 -5.19 -13.37 -6.39
N ALA A 273 -5.88 -12.82 -5.39
CA ALA A 273 -6.72 -11.62 -5.54
C ALA A 273 -5.90 -10.39 -5.95
N THR A 274 -4.69 -10.19 -5.42
CA THR A 274 -3.75 -9.13 -5.85
C THR A 274 -3.53 -9.14 -7.35
N ARG A 275 -3.10 -10.30 -7.87
CA ARG A 275 -2.69 -10.47 -9.25
C ARG A 275 -3.88 -10.32 -10.18
N GLU A 276 -5.05 -10.82 -9.79
CA GLU A 276 -6.28 -10.66 -10.56
C GLU A 276 -6.79 -9.20 -10.57
N TRP A 277 -6.66 -8.47 -9.44
CA TRP A 277 -6.98 -7.05 -9.37
C TRP A 277 -6.11 -6.23 -10.34
N PHE A 278 -4.78 -6.37 -10.27
CA PHE A 278 -3.88 -5.64 -11.19
C PHE A 278 -4.01 -6.09 -12.66
N ARG A 279 -4.36 -7.36 -12.91
CA ARG A 279 -4.68 -7.85 -14.26
C ARG A 279 -5.91 -7.15 -14.86
N THR A 280 -6.87 -6.74 -14.03
CA THR A 280 -8.23 -6.37 -14.49
C THR A 280 -8.64 -4.92 -14.23
N TYR A 281 -8.04 -4.17 -13.30
CA TYR A 281 -8.53 -2.86 -12.83
C TYR A 281 -8.76 -1.79 -13.91
N LYS A 282 -8.04 -1.87 -15.05
CA LYS A 282 -8.22 -0.98 -16.21
C LYS A 282 -9.23 -1.48 -17.26
N VAL A 283 -9.66 -2.75 -17.21
CA VAL A 283 -10.58 -3.34 -18.21
C VAL A 283 -11.95 -2.64 -18.28
N PRO A 284 -12.61 -2.25 -17.16
CA PRO A 284 -13.81 -1.41 -17.20
C PRO A 284 -13.64 -0.07 -17.95
N ALA A 285 -12.41 0.44 -18.03
CA ALA A 285 -12.07 1.67 -18.74
C ALA A 285 -11.62 1.43 -20.19
N GLY A 286 -11.86 0.24 -20.76
CA GLY A 286 -11.59 -0.10 -22.15
C GLY A 286 -10.14 -0.42 -22.49
N LYS A 287 -9.30 -0.74 -21.49
CA LYS A 287 -7.92 -1.21 -21.68
C LYS A 287 -7.87 -2.74 -21.76
N PRO A 288 -6.81 -3.33 -22.34
CA PRO A 288 -6.56 -4.77 -22.25
C PRO A 288 -6.32 -5.22 -20.80
N PHE A 289 -6.27 -6.53 -20.59
CA PHE A 289 -5.71 -7.11 -19.38
C PHE A 289 -4.22 -6.80 -19.28
N ASN A 290 -3.74 -6.39 -18.11
CA ASN A 290 -2.31 -6.21 -17.87
C ASN A 290 -1.57 -7.55 -17.82
N GLN A 291 -0.27 -7.50 -18.07
CA GLN A 291 0.62 -8.67 -18.06
C GLN A 291 1.56 -8.62 -16.87
N PHE A 292 2.34 -9.68 -16.66
CA PHE A 292 3.32 -9.77 -15.57
C PHE A 292 4.59 -10.45 -16.08
N ALA A 293 5.76 -10.03 -15.59
CA ALA A 293 6.96 -10.84 -15.75
C ALA A 293 6.90 -12.10 -14.87
N PHE A 294 7.85 -13.02 -15.03
CA PHE A 294 7.90 -14.30 -14.30
C PHE A 294 6.59 -15.12 -14.34
N ASN A 295 5.79 -15.02 -15.42
CA ASN A 295 4.48 -15.66 -15.52
C ASN A 295 3.49 -15.24 -14.39
N GLY A 296 3.71 -14.08 -13.76
CA GLY A 296 2.95 -13.61 -12.60
C GLY A 296 3.33 -14.27 -11.28
N GLU A 297 4.52 -14.87 -11.16
CA GLU A 297 5.05 -15.39 -9.90
C GLU A 297 5.64 -14.27 -9.03
N TYR A 298 5.30 -14.33 -7.73
CA TYR A 298 5.86 -13.43 -6.72
C TYR A 298 7.33 -13.74 -6.47
N GLN A 299 8.15 -12.69 -6.47
CA GLN A 299 9.56 -12.80 -6.09
C GLN A 299 9.70 -12.53 -4.59
N ASN A 300 10.69 -13.16 -3.96
CA ASN A 300 10.88 -13.14 -2.51
C ASN A 300 11.39 -11.78 -1.98
N ALA A 301 11.47 -11.65 -0.65
CA ALA A 301 11.96 -10.44 0.02
C ALA A 301 13.37 -10.02 -0.43
N GLU A 302 14.29 -10.98 -0.65
CA GLU A 302 15.65 -10.69 -1.11
C GLU A 302 15.66 -10.04 -2.50
N PHE A 303 14.89 -10.59 -3.43
CA PHE A 303 14.69 -9.99 -4.75
C PHE A 303 14.07 -8.59 -4.63
N ALA A 304 13.02 -8.43 -3.83
CA ALA A 304 12.37 -7.14 -3.62
C ALA A 304 13.33 -6.08 -3.05
N HIS A 305 14.18 -6.43 -2.08
CA HIS A 305 15.22 -5.52 -1.58
C HIS A 305 16.22 -5.10 -2.67
N ASN A 306 16.56 -5.98 -3.61
CA ASN A 306 17.46 -5.64 -4.71
C ASN A 306 16.82 -4.64 -5.69
N VAL A 307 15.53 -4.81 -6.02
CA VAL A 307 14.78 -3.82 -6.82
C VAL A 307 14.72 -2.46 -6.11
N ILE A 308 14.42 -2.44 -4.79
CA ILE A 308 14.39 -1.20 -4.00
C ILE A 308 15.76 -0.50 -3.98
N ASN A 309 16.86 -1.26 -3.91
CA ASN A 309 18.20 -0.67 -3.98
C ASN A 309 18.49 -0.07 -5.36
N GLU A 310 18.07 -0.74 -6.44
CA GLU A 310 18.23 -0.29 -7.84
C GLU A 310 17.43 1.01 -8.10
N THR A 311 16.15 1.07 -7.72
CA THR A 311 15.32 2.29 -7.83
C THR A 311 15.75 3.41 -6.86
N HIS A 312 16.33 3.08 -5.70
CA HIS A 312 16.94 4.07 -4.81
C HIS A 312 18.23 4.66 -5.38
N ASP A 313 19.04 3.88 -6.10
CA ASP A 313 20.22 4.37 -6.80
C ASP A 313 19.87 5.17 -8.06
N PHE A 314 18.73 4.92 -8.72
CA PHE A 314 18.17 5.81 -9.75
C PHE A 314 17.71 7.15 -9.14
N TRP A 315 16.96 7.13 -8.04
CA TRP A 315 16.56 8.37 -7.34
C TRP A 315 17.76 9.23 -6.90
N LYS A 316 18.85 8.61 -6.42
CA LYS A 316 20.12 9.31 -6.08
C LYS A 316 20.79 10.02 -7.27
N GLN A 317 20.42 9.68 -8.50
CA GLN A 317 20.86 10.35 -9.72
C GLN A 317 19.88 11.47 -10.08
N LEU A 318 18.57 11.19 -10.08
CA LEU A 318 17.50 12.17 -10.32
C LEU A 318 17.66 13.46 -9.49
N ILE A 319 17.85 13.34 -8.16
CA ILE A 319 18.00 14.52 -7.29
C ILE A 319 19.27 15.35 -7.53
N LYS A 320 20.17 14.89 -8.42
CA LYS A 320 21.41 15.58 -8.80
C LYS A 320 21.38 16.15 -10.22
N GLU A 321 20.35 15.87 -11.00
CA GLU A 321 20.18 16.46 -12.33
C GLU A 321 20.10 18.00 -12.23
N GLU A 322 20.66 18.70 -13.22
CA GLU A 322 20.58 20.17 -13.29
C GLU A 322 19.23 20.68 -13.83
N LYS A 323 18.52 19.82 -14.58
CA LYS A 323 17.31 20.13 -15.36
C LYS A 323 16.36 18.93 -15.48
N PRO A 324 15.93 18.32 -14.36
CA PRO A 324 14.99 17.19 -14.39
C PRO A 324 13.62 17.61 -14.93
N GLU A 325 12.88 16.65 -15.51
CA GLU A 325 11.47 16.85 -15.89
C GLU A 325 10.50 16.74 -14.69
N LEU A 326 11.00 16.30 -13.55
CA LEU A 326 10.27 16.07 -12.30
C LEU A 326 10.66 17.12 -11.25
N ASN A 327 9.82 17.35 -10.23
CA ASN A 327 10.16 18.27 -9.15
C ASN A 327 11.12 17.59 -8.17
N THR A 328 12.38 18.01 -8.18
CA THR A 328 13.44 17.49 -7.30
C THR A 328 13.79 18.40 -6.12
N GLU A 329 12.90 19.36 -5.78
CA GLU A 329 13.12 20.27 -4.66
C GLU A 329 13.10 19.49 -3.33
N THR A 330 14.20 19.53 -2.58
CA THR A 330 14.40 18.69 -1.39
C THR A 330 15.35 19.31 -0.36
N HIS A 331 15.19 18.89 0.90
CA HIS A 331 16.10 19.13 2.01
C HIS A 331 17.30 18.15 2.05
N VAL A 332 17.37 17.15 1.16
CA VAL A 332 18.45 16.17 1.12
C VAL A 332 19.79 16.81 0.75
N ALA A 333 20.76 16.69 1.65
CA ALA A 333 22.10 17.25 1.47
C ALA A 333 22.81 16.66 0.24
N GLY A 334 23.21 17.52 -0.70
CA GLY A 334 23.87 17.13 -1.94
C GLY A 334 22.93 16.85 -3.11
N ALA A 335 21.64 17.18 -2.99
CA ALA A 335 20.76 17.41 -4.13
C ALA A 335 21.12 18.72 -4.86
N THR A 336 20.83 18.81 -6.16
CA THR A 336 21.08 20.00 -6.98
C THR A 336 20.01 21.09 -6.78
N HIS A 337 18.78 20.69 -6.44
CA HIS A 337 17.66 21.59 -6.22
C HIS A 337 17.25 21.61 -4.74
N ALA A 338 17.80 22.55 -3.98
CA ALA A 338 17.45 22.74 -2.58
C ALA A 338 16.00 23.24 -2.42
N ALA A 339 15.32 22.77 -1.38
CA ALA A 339 14.02 23.28 -0.96
C ALA A 339 14.09 24.76 -0.50
N ASP A 340 12.95 25.45 -0.58
CA ASP A 340 12.76 26.82 -0.10
C ASP A 340 11.49 26.86 0.76
N ASP A 341 11.67 26.78 2.08
CA ASP A 341 10.59 26.83 3.08
C ASP A 341 9.66 28.04 2.92
N GLY A 342 10.20 29.19 2.50
CA GLY A 342 9.43 30.42 2.33
C GLY A 342 8.49 30.35 1.13
N LYS A 343 9.01 29.87 -0.01
CA LYS A 343 8.23 29.55 -1.20
C LYS A 343 7.20 28.44 -0.91
N TRP A 344 7.61 27.38 -0.23
CA TRP A 344 6.77 26.22 0.08
C TRP A 344 5.61 26.59 1.03
N ALA A 345 5.88 27.30 2.13
CA ALA A 345 4.86 27.81 3.03
C ALA A 345 3.88 28.74 2.29
N LYS A 346 4.39 29.64 1.44
CA LYS A 346 3.56 30.53 0.63
C LYS A 346 2.63 29.77 -0.33
N ILE A 347 3.10 28.73 -1.01
CA ILE A 347 2.25 27.90 -1.88
C ILE A 347 1.10 27.28 -1.07
N VAL A 348 1.38 26.78 0.14
CA VAL A 348 0.37 26.18 1.03
C VAL A 348 -0.57 27.22 1.66
N GLU A 349 -0.19 28.50 1.71
CA GLU A 349 -1.04 29.62 2.15
C GLU A 349 -1.94 30.16 1.03
N GLU A 350 -1.44 30.26 -0.21
CA GLU A 350 -2.21 30.74 -1.38
C GLU A 350 -3.22 29.70 -1.90
N MET A 351 -3.09 28.42 -1.54
CA MET A 351 -4.07 27.38 -1.86
C MET A 351 -5.39 27.52 -1.06
N PRO A 352 -6.55 27.14 -1.65
CA PRO A 352 -7.82 27.11 -0.92
C PRO A 352 -7.75 26.29 0.37
N ALA A 353 -8.33 26.81 1.45
CA ALA A 353 -8.49 26.06 2.70
C ALA A 353 -9.28 24.76 2.46
N LYS A 354 -9.05 23.75 3.32
CA LYS A 354 -9.72 22.45 3.22
C LYS A 354 -11.25 22.62 3.19
N GLY A 355 -11.89 22.17 2.11
CA GLY A 355 -13.34 22.10 1.97
C GLY A 355 -13.94 20.79 2.49
N GLU A 356 -15.27 20.76 2.60
CA GLU A 356 -16.02 19.50 2.70
C GLU A 356 -15.87 18.70 1.39
N PRO A 357 -15.81 17.36 1.42
CA PRO A 357 -15.63 16.57 0.20
C PRO A 357 -16.73 16.79 -0.84
N ALA A 358 -16.34 16.91 -2.11
CA ALA A 358 -17.27 16.94 -3.23
C ALA A 358 -18.06 15.62 -3.35
N ALA A 359 -19.23 15.68 -3.98
CA ALA A 359 -20.05 14.49 -4.22
C ALA A 359 -19.31 13.50 -5.13
N LEU A 360 -19.28 12.21 -4.72
CA LEU A 360 -18.76 11.13 -5.56
C LEU A 360 -19.63 10.98 -6.83
N PRO A 361 -19.02 10.71 -8.01
CA PRO A 361 -19.76 10.29 -9.19
C PRO A 361 -20.62 9.04 -8.91
N SER A 362 -21.84 9.00 -9.46
CA SER A 362 -22.83 7.96 -9.15
C SER A 362 -22.48 6.56 -9.68
N ASP A 363 -21.41 6.45 -10.47
CA ASP A 363 -20.83 5.21 -10.97
C ASP A 363 -19.68 4.67 -10.09
N VAL A 364 -19.22 5.39 -9.05
CA VAL A 364 -18.12 4.93 -8.17
C VAL A 364 -18.48 3.66 -7.38
N ASP A 365 -19.74 3.47 -7.01
CA ASP A 365 -20.21 2.25 -6.33
C ASP A 365 -20.62 1.12 -7.31
N ALA A 366 -20.49 1.33 -8.63
CA ALA A 366 -20.80 0.30 -9.62
C ALA A 366 -19.83 -0.90 -9.49
N SER A 367 -20.38 -2.11 -9.60
CA SER A 367 -19.61 -3.36 -9.58
C SER A 367 -19.54 -3.96 -10.98
N HIS A 368 -18.32 -4.12 -11.49
CA HIS A 368 -18.04 -4.68 -12.81
C HIS A 368 -17.71 -6.17 -12.70
N PHE A 369 -18.35 -6.98 -13.53
CA PHE A 369 -18.06 -8.40 -13.67
C PHE A 369 -17.22 -8.59 -14.93
N ILE A 370 -15.96 -9.01 -14.77
CA ILE A 370 -15.05 -9.24 -15.89
C ILE A 370 -15.10 -10.71 -16.28
N LEU A 371 -15.48 -10.97 -17.54
CA LEU A 371 -15.37 -12.30 -18.13
C LEU A 371 -13.93 -12.53 -18.55
N ASP A 372 -13.32 -13.61 -18.07
CA ASP A 372 -11.94 -13.97 -18.38
C ASP A 372 -11.89 -14.86 -19.64
N PRO A 373 -11.34 -14.41 -20.78
CA PRO A 373 -11.33 -15.19 -22.04
C PRO A 373 -10.37 -16.39 -22.03
N ARG A 374 -9.89 -16.80 -20.84
CA ARG A 374 -9.12 -18.01 -20.57
C ARG A 374 -10.01 -19.17 -20.05
N GLN A 375 -11.30 -18.91 -19.84
CA GLN A 375 -12.33 -19.84 -19.36
C GLN A 375 -13.44 -20.01 -20.41
#